data_AF-Q5BRV0-F1
#
_entry.id   AF-Q5BRV0-F1
#
_cell.length_a   1.000
_cell.length_b   1.000
_cell.length_c   1.000
_cell.angle_alpha   90.00
_cell.angle_beta   90.00
_cell.angle_gamma   90.00
#
_symmetry.space_group_name_H-M   'P 1'
#
loop_
_entity.id
_entity.type
_entity.pdbx_description
1 polymer ?
#
loop_
_entity_poly.entity_id
_entity_poly.type
_entity_poly.pdbx_seq_one_letter_code
_entity_poly.pdbx_strand_id
1 'polypeptide(L)'
;YIKEEMCPPIFINSRCYLGPFLCKSNLDLLPRQFGPGSVTRVMQCLITRLVRAAHKPVRVLRMFEADWATEWRLFQWSQIIINELKKIMEQLN
;
A
#
# COMPACT_ATOMS: atom_id res chain seq x y z
N TYR A 1 0.16 -22.88 14.06
CA TYR A 1 -0.10 -22.94 12.61
C TYR A 1 -0.77 -21.64 12.21
N ILE A 2 -0.08 -20.72 11.54
CA ILE A 2 -0.69 -19.48 11.04
C ILE A 2 -1.43 -19.89 9.77
N LYS A 3 -2.76 -19.82 9.77
CA LYS A 3 -3.52 -19.99 8.52
C LYS A 3 -3.17 -18.80 7.64
N GLU A 4 -2.59 -19.05 6.47
CA GLU A 4 -2.43 -18.01 5.46
C GLU A 4 -3.82 -17.52 5.06
N GLU A 5 -4.15 -16.30 5.45
CA GLU A 5 -5.40 -15.67 5.02
C GLU A 5 -5.32 -15.38 3.53
N MET A 6 -6.34 -15.86 2.80
CA MET A 6 -6.47 -15.66 1.37
C MET A 6 -7.34 -14.43 1.12
N CYS A 7 -6.78 -13.47 0.38
CA CYS A 7 -7.47 -12.26 -0.02
C CYS A 7 -8.23 -12.48 -1.33
N PRO A 8 -9.53 -12.15 -1.40
CA PRO A 8 -10.24 -12.07 -2.67
C PRO A 8 -9.62 -10.97 -3.56
N PRO A 9 -9.92 -10.96 -4.88
CA PRO A 9 -9.40 -9.92 -5.75
C PRO A 9 -9.92 -8.53 -5.33
N ILE A 10 -9.00 -7.56 -5.27
CA ILE A 10 -9.29 -6.16 -4.95
C ILE A 10 -9.28 -5.35 -6.24
N PHE A 11 -10.28 -4.50 -6.42
CA PHE A 11 -10.39 -3.61 -7.57
C PHE A 11 -10.25 -2.13 -7.16
N ILE A 12 -9.47 -1.36 -7.92
CA ILE A 12 -9.32 0.07 -7.69
C ILE A 12 -10.44 0.81 -8.42
N ASN A 13 -11.21 1.62 -7.69
CA ASN A 13 -12.19 2.53 -8.27
C ASN A 13 -11.63 3.96 -8.42
N SER A 14 -11.08 4.26 -9.60
CA SER A 14 -10.53 5.59 -9.92
C SER A 14 -11.60 6.66 -10.20
N ARG A 15 -12.89 6.32 -10.10
CA ARG A 15 -14.01 7.27 -10.27
C ARG A 15 -14.39 8.00 -8.97
N CYS A 16 -13.94 7.51 -7.82
CA CYS A 16 -14.19 8.12 -6.53
C CYS A 16 -13.24 9.28 -6.24
N TYR A 17 -13.52 10.05 -5.20
CA TYR A 17 -12.59 11.04 -4.65
C TYR A 17 -11.30 10.33 -4.20
N LEU A 18 -10.15 10.76 -4.73
CA LEU A 18 -8.86 10.09 -4.53
C LEU A 18 -8.02 10.68 -3.38
N GLY A 19 -8.49 11.76 -2.76
CA GLY A 19 -7.70 12.48 -1.76
C GLY A 19 -6.63 13.40 -2.38
N PRO A 20 -5.87 14.11 -1.52
CA PRO A 20 -4.99 15.20 -1.95
C PRO A 20 -3.65 14.76 -2.56
N PHE A 21 -3.28 13.48 -2.44
CA PHE A 21 -1.96 12.99 -2.86
C PHE A 21 -1.99 12.01 -4.03
N LEU A 22 -3.16 11.46 -4.35
CA LEU A 22 -3.35 10.53 -5.45
C LEU A 22 -3.92 11.27 -6.66
N CYS A 23 -3.53 10.84 -7.85
CA CYS A 23 -4.05 11.41 -9.09
C CYS A 23 -4.62 10.37 -10.01
N LYS A 24 -5.70 10.77 -10.68
CA LYS A 24 -6.48 9.88 -11.53
C LYS A 24 -5.65 9.31 -12.67
N SER A 25 -4.85 10.14 -13.34
CA SER A 25 -3.98 9.71 -14.45
C SER A 25 -3.01 8.60 -14.05
N ASN A 26 -2.39 8.68 -12.87
CA ASN A 26 -1.47 7.63 -12.42
C ASN A 26 -2.20 6.39 -11.91
N LEU A 27 -3.37 6.55 -11.26
CA LEU A 27 -4.18 5.42 -10.84
C LEU A 27 -4.74 4.64 -12.02
N ASP A 28 -5.11 5.30 -13.11
CA ASP A 28 -5.62 4.66 -14.32
C ASP A 28 -4.55 3.80 -15.03
N LEU A 29 -3.26 4.01 -14.72
CA LEU A 29 -2.12 3.19 -15.19
C LEU A 29 -1.86 1.97 -14.30
N LEU A 30 -2.46 1.90 -13.11
CA LEU A 30 -2.32 0.74 -12.23
C LEU A 30 -3.14 -0.45 -12.74
N PRO A 31 -2.77 -1.69 -12.35
CA PRO A 31 -3.65 -2.83 -12.57
C PRO A 31 -5.02 -2.55 -11.97
N ARG A 32 -6.07 -2.85 -12.72
CA ARG A 32 -7.45 -2.73 -12.20
C ARG A 32 -7.77 -3.76 -11.13
N GLN A 33 -6.97 -4.82 -11.04
CA GLN A 33 -7.16 -5.95 -10.15
C GLN A 33 -5.85 -6.31 -9.44
N PHE A 34 -5.94 -6.55 -8.13
CA PHE A 34 -4.87 -7.08 -7.28
C PHE A 34 -5.32 -8.38 -6.64
N GLY A 35 -4.45 -9.39 -6.61
CA GLY A 35 -4.82 -10.74 -6.18
C GLY A 35 -5.65 -11.51 -7.22
N PRO A 36 -6.29 -12.63 -6.86
CA PRO A 36 -6.35 -13.21 -5.50
C PRO A 36 -5.00 -13.76 -5.02
N GLY A 37 -4.83 -13.93 -3.70
CA GLY A 37 -3.61 -14.50 -3.12
C GLY A 37 -3.49 -14.24 -1.62
N SER A 38 -2.33 -14.56 -1.04
CA SER A 38 -2.03 -14.26 0.37
C SER A 38 -2.28 -12.77 0.68
N VAL A 39 -3.05 -12.49 1.74
CA VAL A 39 -3.39 -11.13 2.18
C VAL A 39 -2.13 -10.26 2.29
N THR A 40 -1.06 -10.79 2.87
CA THR A 40 0.21 -10.06 3.00
C THR A 40 0.75 -9.61 1.65
N ARG A 41 0.80 -10.51 0.65
CA ARG A 41 1.31 -10.17 -0.69
C ARG A 41 0.39 -9.24 -1.47
N VAL A 42 -0.92 -9.46 -1.39
CA VAL A 42 -1.91 -8.63 -2.09
C VAL A 42 -1.87 -7.21 -1.54
N MET A 43 -1.87 -7.05 -0.20
CA MET A 43 -1.79 -5.75 0.45
C MET A 43 -0.46 -5.05 0.19
N GLN A 44 0.66 -5.78 0.25
CA GLN A 44 1.99 -5.24 -0.08
C GLN A 44 2.03 -4.69 -1.52
N CYS A 45 1.54 -5.47 -2.49
CA CYS A 45 1.51 -5.06 -3.89
C CYS A 45 0.61 -3.83 -4.10
N LEU A 46 -0.58 -3.83 -3.49
CA LEU A 46 -1.54 -2.74 -3.58
C LEU A 46 -0.96 -1.44 -3.02
N ILE A 47 -0.47 -1.46 -1.78
CA ILE A 47 0.09 -0.27 -1.11
C ILE A 47 1.31 0.26 -1.87
N THR A 48 2.22 -0.62 -2.30
CA THR A 48 3.41 -0.23 -3.06
C THR A 48 3.03 0.49 -4.35
N ARG A 49 2.06 -0.04 -5.11
CA ARG A 49 1.62 0.59 -6.36
C ARG A 49 0.87 1.90 -6.13
N LEU A 50 0.04 1.98 -5.09
CA LEU A 50 -0.65 3.21 -4.72
C LEU A 50 0.31 4.33 -4.33
N VAL A 51 1.32 4.02 -3.50
CA VAL A 51 2.37 4.97 -3.13
C VAL A 51 3.11 5.46 -4.36
N ARG A 52 3.53 4.56 -5.25
CA ARG A 52 4.25 4.93 -6.47
C ARG A 52 3.41 5.77 -7.43
N ALA A 53 2.09 5.63 -7.40
CA ALA A 53 1.17 6.43 -8.20
C ALA A 53 0.89 7.83 -7.59
N ALA A 54 1.24 8.05 -6.32
CA ALA A 54 1.00 9.32 -5.64
C ALA A 54 1.93 10.44 -6.15
N HIS A 55 1.44 11.68 -6.13
CA HIS A 55 2.24 12.87 -6.46
C HIS A 55 3.29 13.23 -5.41
N LYS A 56 3.05 12.86 -4.16
CA LYS A 56 3.97 13.09 -3.03
C LYS A 56 4.23 11.77 -2.30
N PRO A 57 4.90 10.80 -2.95
CA PRO A 57 5.01 9.43 -2.46
C PRO A 57 5.69 9.36 -1.09
N VAL A 58 6.75 10.13 -0.86
CA VAL A 58 7.43 10.22 0.46
C VAL A 58 6.49 10.69 1.56
N ARG A 59 5.60 11.63 1.27
CA ARG A 59 4.65 12.15 2.26
C ARG A 59 3.55 11.14 2.56
N VAL A 60 3.06 10.43 1.54
CA VAL A 60 2.11 9.32 1.71
C VAL A 60 2.74 8.18 2.51
N LEU A 61 4.00 7.82 2.24
CA LEU A 61 4.75 6.83 3.00
C LEU A 61 4.88 7.19 4.47
N ARG A 62 5.27 8.44 4.78
CA ARG A 62 5.36 8.91 6.18
C ARG A 62 4.03 8.88 6.90
N MET A 63 2.91 9.13 6.20
CA MET A 63 1.57 9.01 6.79
C MET A 63 1.26 7.55 7.15
N PHE A 64 1.57 6.61 6.24
CA PHE A 64 1.44 5.17 6.54
C PHE A 64 2.32 4.73 7.72
N GLU A 65 3.57 5.21 7.79
CA GLU A 65 4.47 4.90 8.92
C GLU A 65 3.97 5.51 10.24
N ALA A 66 3.46 6.74 10.22
CA ALA A 66 2.93 7.41 11.39
C ALA A 66 1.66 6.71 11.91
N ASP A 67 0.68 6.46 11.04
CA ASP A 67 -0.57 5.76 11.41
C ASP A 67 -0.29 4.34 11.94
N TRP A 68 0.66 3.64 11.31
CA TRP A 68 1.15 2.34 11.79
C TRP A 68 1.75 2.43 13.20
N ALA A 69 2.53 3.49 13.49
CA ALA A 69 3.17 3.67 14.78
C ALA A 69 2.18 4.06 15.90
N THR A 70 1.08 4.75 15.57
CA THR A 70 0.10 5.22 16.56
C THR A 70 -1.00 4.21 16.88
N GLU A 71 -1.57 3.48 15.92
CA GLU A 71 -2.80 2.69 16.15
C GLU A 71 -2.59 1.17 16.31
N TRP A 72 -1.50 0.58 15.79
CA TRP A 72 -1.36 -0.89 15.71
C TRP A 72 -0.27 -1.49 16.61
N ARG A 73 -0.10 -0.92 17.81
CA ARG A 73 0.86 -1.41 18.83
C ARG A 73 0.61 -2.86 19.32
N LEU A 74 -0.50 -3.49 18.93
CA LEU A 74 -0.90 -4.82 19.42
C LEU A 74 -0.77 -5.96 18.42
N PHE A 75 -0.21 -5.74 17.22
CA PHE A 75 -0.09 -6.82 16.25
C PHE A 75 1.27 -6.81 15.58
N GLN A 76 2.03 -7.89 15.82
CA GLN A 76 3.37 -8.21 15.32
C GLN A 76 3.40 -8.46 13.79
N TRP A 77 2.54 -7.77 13.04
CA TRP A 77 2.47 -7.86 11.58
C TRP A 77 3.51 -6.96 10.94
N SER A 78 4.72 -7.50 10.91
CA SER A 78 5.66 -7.36 9.79
C SER A 78 6.52 -6.08 9.72
N GLN A 79 7.71 -6.21 10.32
CA GLN A 79 8.94 -5.54 9.88
C GLN A 79 9.14 -5.55 8.34
N ILE A 80 8.52 -6.50 7.65
CA ILE A 80 8.56 -6.62 6.18
C ILE A 80 7.92 -5.40 5.51
N ILE A 81 6.75 -4.93 5.95
CA ILE A 81 6.12 -3.76 5.32
C ILE A 81 6.99 -2.53 5.55
N ILE A 82 7.47 -2.29 6.77
CA ILE A 82 8.36 -1.16 7.08
C ILE A 82 9.66 -1.21 6.28
N ASN A 83 10.30 -2.38 6.17
CA ASN A 83 11.55 -2.53 5.41
C ASN A 83 11.33 -2.31 3.91
N GLU A 84 10.20 -2.73 3.35
CA GLU A 84 9.86 -2.44 1.96
C GLU A 84 9.51 -0.96 1.77
N LEU A 85 8.81 -0.32 2.72
CA LEU A 85 8.58 1.14 2.67
C LEU A 85 9.91 1.90 2.69
N LYS A 86 10.88 1.49 3.52
CA LYS A 86 12.24 2.04 3.52
C LYS A 86 12.94 1.86 2.18
N LYS A 87 12.86 0.67 1.56
CA LYS A 87 13.40 0.44 0.21
C LYS A 87 12.76 1.35 -0.83
N ILE A 88 11.44 1.55 -0.76
CA ILE A 88 10.72 2.46 -1.66
C ILE A 88 11.18 3.91 -1.41
N MET A 89 11.37 4.31 -0.16
CA MET A 89 11.91 5.64 0.17
C MET A 89 13.34 5.83 -0.36
N GLU A 90 14.21 4.83 -0.24
CA GLU A 90 15.57 4.86 -0.80
C GLU A 90 15.56 4.96 -2.33
N GLN A 91 14.61 4.33 -3.02
CA GLN A 91 14.48 4.44 -4.49
C GLN A 91 13.89 5.78 -4.97
N LEU A 92 13.30 6.57 -4.07
CA LEU A 92 12.66 7.85 -4.39
C LEU A 92 13.52 9.07 -4.01
N ASN A 93 14.71 8.86 -3.47
CA ASN A 93 15.67 9.88 -3.04
C ASN A 93 16.91 9.86 -3.93
#